data_AF-W1VFW6-F1
#
_entry.id   AF-W1VFW6-F1
#
_cell.length_a   1.000
_cell.length_b   1.000
_cell.length_c   1.000
_cell.angle_alpha   90.00
_cell.angle_beta   90.00
_cell.angle_gamma   90.00
#
_symmetry.space_group_name_H-M   'P 1'
#
loop_
_entity.id
_entity.type
_entity.pdbx_description
1 polymer ?
#
loop_
_entity_poly.entity_id
_entity_poly.type
_entity_poly.pdbx_seq_one_letter_code
_entity_poly.pdbx_strand_id
1 'polypeptide(L)' 'MPQAQGNFFWLGVAEATAQLAEHFKAAGILVRPFAGEGVRVSIGLPEDNDRVLAAARSWDGPRG' A
#
# COMPACT_ATOMS: atom_id res chain seq x y z
N MET A 1 -24.70 -11.71 10.37
CA MET A 1 -23.59 -11.98 9.43
C MET A 1 -22.33 -11.33 10.00
N PRO A 2 -21.21 -12.04 10.19
CA PRO A 2 -19.98 -11.39 10.64
C PRO A 2 -19.51 -10.40 9.57
N GLN A 3 -19.14 -9.18 9.98
CA GLN A 3 -18.47 -8.23 9.11
C GLN A 3 -17.15 -8.87 8.67
N ALA A 4 -16.99 -9.13 7.38
CA ALA A 4 -15.70 -9.50 6.83
C ALA A 4 -14.74 -8.30 7.03
N GLN A 5 -13.98 -8.32 8.12
CA GLN A 5 -12.86 -7.41 8.31
C GLN A 5 -11.79 -7.86 7.32
N GLY A 6 -11.78 -7.24 6.14
CA GLY A 6 -10.92 -7.67 5.04
C GLY A 6 -9.45 -7.66 5.44
N ASN A 7 -8.71 -8.70 5.04
CA ASN A 7 -7.28 -8.87 5.28
C ASN A 7 -6.46 -7.87 4.43
N PHE A 8 -6.62 -6.56 4.63
CA PHE A 8 -5.89 -5.55 3.88
C PHE A 8 -5.74 -4.22 4.63
N PHE A 9 -4.70 -3.46 4.29
CA PHE A 9 -4.52 -2.05 4.61
C PHE A 9 -4.93 -1.17 3.44
N TRP A 10 -5.42 0.03 3.75
CA TRP A 10 -5.71 1.07 2.78
C TRP A 10 -4.78 2.27 3.00
N LEU A 11 -4.11 2.71 1.94
CA LEU A 11 -3.25 3.90 1.93
C LEU A 11 -3.88 4.94 0.99
N GLY A 12 -4.60 5.90 1.56
CA GLY A 12 -5.24 6.99 0.83
C GLY A 12 -4.23 8.08 0.47
N VAL A 13 -3.74 8.06 -0.77
CA VAL A 13 -2.73 9.01 -1.28
C VAL A 13 -3.19 9.75 -2.54
N ALA A 14 -4.48 9.63 -2.87
CA ALA A 14 -5.13 10.35 -3.97
C ALA A 14 -4.33 10.30 -5.28
N GLU A 15 -3.86 11.43 -5.79
CA GLU A 15 -3.13 11.55 -7.05
C GLU A 15 -1.76 10.84 -7.02
N ALA A 16 -1.17 10.64 -5.84
CA ALA A 16 0.11 9.95 -5.68
C ALA A 16 -0.02 8.41 -5.76
N THR A 17 -1.22 7.87 -5.96
CA THR A 17 -1.48 6.42 -6.01
C THR A 17 -0.57 5.67 -6.96
N ALA A 18 -0.41 6.18 -8.19
CA ALA A 18 0.42 5.52 -9.20
C ALA A 18 1.90 5.52 -8.80
N GLN A 19 2.38 6.62 -8.22
CA GLN A 19 3.77 6.75 -7.79
C GLN A 19 4.07 5.84 -6.60
N LEU A 20 3.15 5.78 -5.63
CA LEU A 20 3.25 4.88 -4.48
C LEU A 20 3.22 3.40 -4.91
N ALA A 21 2.39 3.04 -5.89
CA ALA A 21 2.34 1.68 -6.40
C ALA A 21 3.66 1.28 -7.09
N GLU A 22 4.28 2.17 -7.87
CA GLU A 22 5.59 1.91 -8.47
C GLU A 22 6.71 1.86 -7.41
N HIS A 23 6.62 2.64 -6.34
CA HIS A 23 7.55 2.55 -5.19
C HIS A 23 7.50 1.17 -4.52
N PHE A 24 6.30 0.68 -4.22
CA PHE A 24 6.16 -0.68 -3.68
C PHE A 24 6.69 -1.74 -4.64
N LYS A 25 6.39 -1.61 -5.94
CA LYS A 25 6.87 -2.53 -6.97
C LYS A 25 8.41 -2.53 -7.07
N ALA A 26 9.06 -1.38 -6.96
CA ALA A 26 10.52 -1.26 -6.93
C ALA A 26 11.12 -1.96 -5.69
N ALA A 27 10.39 -1.99 -4.58
CA ALA A 27 10.73 -2.77 -3.38
C ALA A 27 10.39 -4.27 -3.49
N GLY A 28 9.87 -4.73 -4.63
CA GLY A 28 9.45 -6.12 -4.86
C GLY A 28 8.09 -6.47 -4.26
N ILE A 29 7.26 -5.47 -3.93
CA ILE A 29 5.98 -5.63 -3.25
C ILE A 29 4.85 -5.34 -4.24
N LEU A 30 3.97 -6.32 -4.46
CA LEU A 30 2.80 -6.14 -5.31
C LEU A 30 1.61 -5.62 -4.49
N VAL A 31 1.09 -4.48 -4.91
CA VAL A 31 -0.07 -3.82 -4.30
C VAL A 31 -1.14 -3.54 -5.35
N ARG A 32 -2.38 -3.28 -4.92
CA ARG A 32 -3.47 -2.95 -5.84
C ARG A 32 -3.78 -1.45 -5.79
N PRO A 33 -3.37 -0.66 -6.81
CA PRO A 33 -3.74 0.74 -6.90
C PRO A 33 -5.20 0.93 -7.33
N PHE A 34 -5.81 2.01 -6.85
CA PHE A 34 -7.10 2.56 -7.26
C PHE A 34 -6.87 4.03 -7.64
N ALA A 35 -6.84 4.29 -8.94
CA ALA A 35 -6.39 5.55 -9.50
C ALA A 35 -7.15 6.75 -8.91
N GLY A 36 -6.42 7.75 -8.44
CA GLY A 36 -6.99 8.95 -7.81
C GLY A 36 -7.52 8.76 -6.39
N GLU A 37 -7.43 7.56 -5.82
CA GLU A 37 -7.96 7.25 -4.48
C GLU A 37 -6.85 6.79 -3.53
N GLY A 38 -6.18 5.69 -3.86
CA GLY A 38 -5.18 5.11 -2.98
C GLY A 38 -4.75 3.70 -3.38
N VAL A 39 -4.02 3.06 -2.48
CA VAL A 39 -3.47 1.71 -2.66
C VAL A 39 -4.06 0.77 -1.61
N ARG A 40 -4.52 -0.39 -2.06
CA ARG A 40 -4.91 -1.51 -1.20
C ARG A 40 -3.77 -2.52 -1.10
N VAL A 41 -3.36 -2.82 0.11
CA VAL A 41 -2.30 -3.81 0.40
C VAL A 41 -2.90 -4.98 1.14
N SER A 42 -2.78 -6.21 0.61
CA SER A 42 -3.24 -7.40 1.34
C SER A 42 -2.36 -7.68 2.57
N ILE A 43 -2.98 -8.12 3.66
CA ILE A 43 -2.28 -8.62 4.85
C ILE A 43 -1.86 -10.07 4.57
N GLY A 44 -0.56 -10.31 4.60
CA GLY A 44 0.06 -11.62 4.40
C GLY A 44 0.75 -12.10 5.67
N LEU A 45 1.91 -12.75 5.51
CA LEU A 45 2.76 -13.14 6.62
C LEU A 45 3.32 -11.89 7.33
N PRO A 46 3.68 -11.98 8.64
CA PRO A 46 4.28 -10.86 9.36
C PRO A 46 5.50 -10.26 8.64
N GLU A 47 6.37 -11.10 8.08
CA GLU A 47 7.54 -10.67 7.31
C GLU A 47 7.20 -9.89 6.03
N ASP A 48 6.13 -10.27 5.33
CA ASP A 48 5.63 -9.53 4.17
C ASP A 48 5.06 -8.19 4.59
N ASN A 49 4.31 -8.16 5.70
CA ASN A 49 3.74 -6.94 6.25
C ASN A 49 4.84 -5.98 6.72
N ASP A 50 5.91 -6.49 7.35
CA ASP A 50 7.07 -5.69 7.77
C ASP A 50 7.78 -5.06 6.56
N ARG A 51 7.91 -5.79 5.45
CA ARG A 51 8.44 -5.24 4.19
C ARG A 51 7.56 -4.12 3.64
N VAL A 52 6.24 -4.28 3.66
CA VAL A 52 5.31 -3.21 3.29
C VAL A 52 5.51 -1.99 4.17
N LEU A 53 5.57 -2.17 5.49
CA LEU A 53 5.73 -1.06 6.44
C LEU A 53 7.08 -0.35 6.25
N ALA A 54 8.15 -1.09 6.02
CA ALA A 54 9.47 -0.54 5.73
C ALA A 54 9.47 0.30 4.44
N ALA A 55 8.88 -0.23 3.36
CA ALA A 55 8.77 0.48 2.09
C ALA A 55 7.86 1.73 2.22
N ALA A 56 6.75 1.63 2.95
CA ALA A 56 5.88 2.78 3.23
C ALA A 56 6.60 3.86 4.04
N ARG A 57 7.47 3.48 4.98
CA ARG A 57 8.26 4.42 5.78
C ARG A 57 9.35 5.13 4.97
N SER A 58 9.90 4.47 3.95
CA SER A 58 10.89 5.06 3.05
C SER A 58 10.27 5.83 1.89
N TRP A 59 8.94 6.00 1.88
CA TRP A 59 8.24 6.74 0.84
C TRP A 59 8.30 8.24 1.13
N ASP A 60 9.07 8.97 0.33
CA ASP A 60 9.19 10.44 0.38
C ASP A 60 8.27 11.13 -0.64
N GLY A 61 7.08 10.55 -0.88
CA GLY A 61 6.12 11.05 -1.87
C GLY A 61 5.78 12.54 -1.72
N PRO A 62 5.01 13.09 -2.67
CA PRO A 62 4.67 14.51 -2.66
C PRO A 62 4.05 14.88 -1.30
N ARG A 63 4.79 15.65 -0.52
CA ARG A 63 4.31 16.23 0.73
C ARG A 63 3.38 17.38 0.33
N GLY A 64 2.08 17.16 0.48
CA GLY A 64 1.10 18.25 0.48
C GLY A 64 1.33 19.19 1.65
#